data_AF-A0A0S2DMX1-F1
#
_entry.id   AF-A0A0S2DMX1-F1
#
_cell.length_a   1.000
_cell.length_b   1.000
_cell.length_c   1.000
_cell.angle_alpha   90.00
_cell.angle_beta   90.00
_cell.angle_gamma   90.00
#
_symmetry.space_group_name_H-M   'P 1'
#
loop_
_entity.id
_entity.type
_entity.pdbx_description
1 polymer ?
#
loop_
_entity_poly.entity_id
_entity_poly.type
_entity_poly.pdbx_seq_one_letter_code
_entity_poly.pdbx_strand_id
1 'polypeptide(L)'
;MDAAFLAATGTLRYSPQLGHGGHTRRDGGSTLWWLIVDCDPELGRYLRHQFLLGHRRTRQLQSPLWGAHISAIRGERPPLEALWKRWDGATVAFEYDPAVRETDGFVWCPVRCERLLTLREELGLPREPQPALHLTIGNSRVGGVE
;
A
#
# COMPACT_ATOMS: atom_id res chain seq x y z
N MET A 1 22.53 11.21 -7.66
CA MET A 1 21.52 10.90 -8.68
C MET A 1 20.19 11.22 -8.06
N ASP A 2 19.43 12.17 -8.61
CA ASP A 2 18.02 12.29 -8.24
C ASP A 2 17.34 10.96 -8.58
N ALA A 3 16.60 10.41 -7.62
CA ALA A 3 15.78 9.24 -7.88
C ALA A 3 14.74 9.61 -8.93
N ALA A 4 14.81 9.00 -10.11
CA ALA A 4 13.77 9.14 -11.11
C ALA A 4 12.53 8.40 -10.60
N PHE A 5 11.54 9.18 -10.19
CA PHE A 5 10.21 8.65 -9.89
C PHE A 5 9.60 8.06 -11.16
N LEU A 6 9.05 6.84 -11.06
CA LEU A 6 8.41 6.14 -12.16
C LEU A 6 6.89 6.21 -12.01
N ALA A 7 6.20 6.46 -13.11
CA ALA A 7 4.74 6.56 -13.14
C ALA A 7 4.07 5.18 -13.15
N ALA A 8 2.96 5.07 -12.44
CA ALA A 8 2.08 3.90 -12.45
C ALA A 8 0.63 4.32 -12.14
N THR A 9 -0.28 3.36 -12.29
CA THR A 9 -1.70 3.52 -11.93
C THR A 9 -2.15 2.40 -11.02
N GLY A 10 -3.22 2.64 -10.28
CA GLY A 10 -3.90 1.60 -9.52
C GLY A 10 -5.37 1.94 -9.28
N THR A 11 -6.06 1.09 -8.55
CA THR A 11 -7.50 1.20 -8.29
C THR A 11 -7.75 1.48 -6.82
N LEU A 12 -8.55 2.50 -6.52
CA LEU A 12 -8.96 2.80 -5.15
C LEU A 12 -9.90 1.71 -4.63
N ARG A 13 -9.60 1.18 -3.45
CA ARG A 13 -10.45 0.22 -2.75
C ARG A 13 -10.65 0.63 -1.30
N TYR A 14 -11.91 0.84 -0.94
CA TYR A 14 -12.32 1.27 0.38
C TYR A 14 -12.82 0.11 1.22
N SER A 15 -12.35 0.06 2.47
CA SER A 15 -12.59 -1.03 3.42
C SER A 15 -12.41 -2.40 2.75
N PRO A 16 -11.21 -2.74 2.22
CA PRO A 16 -10.99 -4.01 1.52
C PRO A 16 -11.30 -5.22 2.40
N GLN A 17 -12.09 -6.17 1.89
CA GLN A 17 -12.32 -7.44 2.58
C GLN A 17 -11.08 -8.36 2.54
N LEU A 18 -10.91 -9.17 3.58
CA LEU A 18 -9.85 -10.16 3.74
C LEU A 18 -10.34 -11.52 3.23
N GLY A 19 -10.47 -11.66 1.90
CA GLY A 19 -11.03 -12.86 1.28
C GLY A 19 -12.44 -13.17 1.79
N HIS A 20 -12.71 -14.44 2.12
CA HIS A 20 -14.00 -14.86 2.70
C HIS A 20 -14.20 -14.44 4.17
N GLY A 21 -13.19 -13.87 4.83
CA GLY A 21 -13.20 -13.56 6.27
C GLY A 21 -13.80 -12.20 6.65
N GLY A 22 -14.34 -11.44 5.70
CA GLY A 22 -14.93 -10.11 5.97
C GLY A 22 -13.85 -9.06 6.30
N HIS A 23 -14.06 -8.26 7.35
CA HIS A 23 -13.17 -7.14 7.71
C HIS A 23 -12.24 -7.42 8.89
N THR A 24 -12.39 -8.55 9.59
CA THR A 24 -11.65 -8.84 10.82
C THR A 24 -10.25 -9.33 10.52
N ARG A 25 -9.25 -8.59 11.01
CA ARG A 25 -7.82 -8.95 10.89
C ARG A 25 -7.43 -9.96 11.98
N ARG A 26 -6.38 -10.75 11.71
CA ARG A 26 -5.87 -11.78 12.64
C ARG A 26 -5.35 -11.21 13.96
N ASP A 27 -4.93 -9.95 13.97
CA ASP A 27 -4.45 -9.22 15.15
C ASP A 27 -5.59 -8.57 15.95
N GLY A 28 -6.85 -8.90 15.66
CA GLY A 28 -8.03 -8.31 16.29
C GLY A 28 -8.42 -6.94 15.72
N GLY A 29 -7.65 -6.40 14.77
CA GLY A 29 -8.01 -5.16 14.06
C GLY A 29 -9.12 -5.35 13.02
N SER A 30 -9.45 -4.25 12.33
CA SER A 30 -10.43 -4.26 11.23
C SER A 30 -9.86 -3.56 9.99
N THR A 31 -10.35 -3.94 8.81
CA THR A 31 -10.12 -3.22 7.56
C THR A 31 -11.15 -2.13 7.29
N LEU A 32 -12.14 -1.94 8.18
CA LEU A 32 -13.02 -0.78 8.10
C LEU A 32 -12.21 0.51 8.17
N TRP A 33 -12.60 1.50 7.34
CA TRP A 33 -11.92 2.79 7.23
C TRP A 33 -10.49 2.71 6.69
N TRP A 34 -10.16 1.63 6.00
CA TRP A 34 -8.95 1.57 5.18
C TRP A 34 -9.25 2.09 3.77
N LEU A 35 -8.37 2.91 3.25
CA LEU A 35 -8.34 3.27 1.83
C LEU A 35 -6.99 2.84 1.29
N ILE A 36 -7.02 1.92 0.33
CA ILE A 36 -5.83 1.46 -0.36
C ILE A 36 -5.93 1.72 -1.86
N VAL A 37 -4.79 1.74 -2.52
CA VAL A 37 -4.67 1.58 -3.97
C VAL A 37 -4.18 0.17 -4.24
N ASP A 38 -5.01 -0.64 -4.89
CA ASP A 38 -4.54 -1.90 -5.49
C ASP A 38 -3.69 -1.55 -6.71
N CYS A 39 -2.41 -1.91 -6.66
CA CYS A 39 -1.50 -1.67 -7.77
C CYS A 39 -1.51 -2.86 -8.73
N ASP A 40 -0.96 -2.67 -9.93
CA ASP A 40 -0.75 -3.76 -10.88
C ASP A 40 0.03 -4.91 -10.19
N PRO A 41 -0.51 -6.15 -10.16
CA PRO A 41 0.19 -7.31 -9.60
C PRO A 41 1.58 -7.53 -10.21
N GLU A 42 1.75 -7.20 -11.48
CA GLU A 42 3.00 -7.35 -12.22
C GLU A 42 4.07 -6.37 -11.75
N LEU A 43 3.68 -5.15 -11.35
CA LEU A 43 4.59 -4.19 -10.71
C LEU A 43 5.16 -4.79 -9.41
N GLY A 44 4.28 -5.36 -8.57
CA GLY A 44 4.68 -6.03 -7.34
C GLY A 44 5.62 -7.22 -7.58
N ARG A 45 5.29 -8.05 -8.57
CA ARG A 45 6.12 -9.21 -8.97
C ARG A 45 7.49 -8.76 -9.47
N TYR A 46 7.53 -7.75 -10.32
CA TYR A 46 8.76 -7.17 -10.86
C TYR A 46 9.66 -6.63 -9.75
N LEU A 47 9.13 -5.79 -8.85
CA LEU A 47 9.92 -5.18 -7.77
C LEU A 47 10.46 -6.23 -6.78
N ARG A 48 9.66 -7.25 -6.43
CA ARG A 48 10.16 -8.38 -5.61
C ARG A 48 11.26 -9.17 -6.32
N HIS A 49 11.16 -9.37 -7.63
CA HIS A 49 12.20 -10.04 -8.40
C HIS A 49 13.49 -9.21 -8.46
N GLN A 50 13.39 -7.89 -8.67
CA GLN A 50 14.55 -6.98 -8.58
C GLN A 50 15.19 -7.03 -7.20
N PHE A 51 14.39 -7.04 -6.12
CA PHE A 51 14.90 -7.21 -4.76
C PHE A 51 15.68 -8.52 -4.60
N LEU A 52 15.14 -9.64 -5.07
CA LEU A 52 15.79 -10.95 -5.02
C LEU A 52 17.15 -10.93 -5.76
N LEU A 53 17.19 -10.36 -6.96
CA LEU A 53 18.42 -10.25 -7.76
C LEU A 53 19.45 -9.32 -7.09
N GLY A 54 19.01 -8.16 -6.59
CA GLY A 54 19.86 -7.22 -5.85
C GLY A 54 20.47 -7.81 -4.59
N HIS A 55 19.81 -8.81 -4.00
CA HIS A 55 20.31 -9.59 -2.86
C HIS A 55 20.92 -10.93 -3.27
N ARG A 56 21.40 -11.07 -4.52
CA ARG A 56 22.09 -12.28 -5.00
C ARG A 56 21.31 -13.58 -4.76
N ARG A 57 19.97 -13.48 -4.79
CA ARG A 57 19.03 -14.58 -4.55
C ARG A 57 19.04 -15.17 -3.13
N THR A 58 19.55 -14.45 -2.13
CA THR A 58 19.56 -14.93 -0.72
C THR A 58 18.40 -14.41 0.12
N ARG A 59 17.68 -13.38 -0.34
CA ARG A 59 16.53 -12.80 0.37
C ARG A 59 15.31 -12.75 -0.55
N GLN A 60 14.31 -13.56 -0.23
CA GLN A 60 13.04 -13.60 -0.95
C GLN A 60 11.95 -12.94 -0.10
N LEU A 61 11.13 -12.11 -0.74
CA LEU A 61 10.01 -11.44 -0.08
C LEU A 61 8.73 -12.27 -0.22
N GLN A 62 7.97 -12.37 0.87
CA GLN A 62 6.60 -12.84 0.84
C GLN A 62 5.69 -11.75 0.26
N SER A 63 4.73 -12.14 -0.58
CA SER A 63 3.75 -11.19 -1.13
C SER A 63 2.85 -10.65 -0.01
N PRO A 64 2.50 -9.35 0.00
CA PRO A 64 1.53 -8.82 0.95
C PRO A 64 0.15 -9.42 0.71
N LEU A 65 -0.70 -9.37 1.74
CA LEU A 65 -2.05 -9.96 1.73
C LEU A 65 -2.94 -9.44 0.60
N TRP A 66 -2.83 -8.14 0.27
CA TRP A 66 -3.57 -7.51 -0.82
C TRP A 66 -2.77 -7.40 -2.12
N GLY A 67 -1.65 -8.13 -2.22
CA GLY A 67 -0.67 -7.86 -3.26
C GLY A 67 0.03 -6.52 -3.05
N ALA A 68 0.64 -5.99 -4.11
CA ALA A 68 1.28 -4.69 -4.06
C ALA A 68 0.23 -3.58 -3.93
N HIS A 69 0.37 -2.74 -2.90
CA HIS A 69 -0.63 -1.73 -2.59
C HIS A 69 -0.03 -0.50 -1.91
N ILE A 70 -0.77 0.60 -1.96
CA ILE A 70 -0.48 1.83 -1.23
C ILE A 70 -1.60 2.05 -0.23
N SER A 71 -1.28 2.25 1.05
CA SER A 71 -2.29 2.59 2.06
C SER A 71 -2.35 4.10 2.23
N ALA A 72 -3.47 4.71 1.86
CA ALA A 72 -3.74 6.13 2.04
C ALA A 72 -4.39 6.43 3.39
N ILE A 73 -5.28 5.55 3.88
CA ILE A 73 -5.93 5.65 5.20
C ILE A 73 -5.83 4.28 5.88
N ARG A 74 -5.49 4.26 7.17
CA ARG A 74 -5.19 3.02 7.91
C ARG A 74 -6.10 2.84 9.12
N GLY A 75 -7.41 2.76 8.88
CA GLY A 75 -8.41 2.58 9.93
C GLY A 75 -8.79 3.89 10.65
N GLU A 76 -8.34 5.03 10.14
CA GLU A 76 -8.76 6.36 10.61
C GLU A 76 -10.20 6.59 10.15
N ARG A 77 -11.16 6.64 11.09
CA ARG A 77 -12.55 6.96 10.74
C ARG A 77 -12.62 8.41 10.23
N PRO A 78 -13.09 8.66 9.00
CA PRO A 78 -13.13 10.00 8.44
C PRO A 78 -14.18 10.85 9.16
N PRO A 79 -13.90 12.11 9.53
CA PRO A 79 -14.90 13.01 10.08
C PRO A 79 -16.11 13.24 9.15
N LEU A 80 -15.87 13.20 7.83
CA LEU A 80 -16.91 13.38 6.81
C LEU A 80 -17.34 12.03 6.21
N GLU A 81 -17.95 11.17 7.03
CA GLU A 81 -18.35 9.79 6.65
C GLU A 81 -19.30 9.74 5.45
N ALA A 82 -20.12 10.76 5.23
CA ALA A 82 -21.03 10.85 4.09
C ALA A 82 -20.29 10.86 2.72
N LEU A 83 -18.99 11.20 2.73
CA LEU A 83 -18.14 11.18 1.54
C LEU A 83 -17.35 9.87 1.40
N TRP A 84 -17.46 8.95 2.37
CA TRP A 84 -16.78 7.66 2.33
C TRP A 84 -17.26 6.84 1.13
N LYS A 85 -16.32 6.13 0.47
CA LYS A 85 -16.57 5.32 -0.74
C LYS A 85 -17.02 6.09 -1.98
N ARG A 86 -17.04 7.42 -1.98
CA ARG A 86 -17.41 8.23 -3.17
C ARG A 86 -16.60 7.88 -4.42
N TRP A 87 -15.34 7.46 -4.25
CA TRP A 87 -14.40 7.16 -5.33
C TRP A 87 -13.98 5.69 -5.37
N ASP A 88 -14.76 4.78 -4.76
CA ASP A 88 -14.44 3.35 -4.76
C ASP A 88 -14.43 2.80 -6.19
N GLY A 89 -13.41 2.00 -6.52
CA GLY A 89 -13.19 1.46 -7.86
C GLY A 89 -12.60 2.45 -8.87
N ALA A 90 -12.37 3.72 -8.52
CA ALA A 90 -11.79 4.69 -9.44
C ALA A 90 -10.26 4.47 -9.61
N THR A 91 -9.76 4.73 -10.81
CA THR A 91 -8.32 4.69 -11.11
C THR A 91 -7.61 5.94 -10.60
N VAL A 92 -6.40 5.76 -10.07
CA VAL A 92 -5.53 6.85 -9.63
C VAL A 92 -4.13 6.68 -10.19
N ALA A 93 -3.55 7.78 -10.67
CA ALA A 93 -2.14 7.84 -11.07
C ALA A 93 -1.26 8.20 -9.87
N PHE A 94 -0.09 7.58 -9.79
CA PHE A 94 0.91 7.86 -8.77
C PHE A 94 2.32 7.68 -9.34
N GLU A 95 3.29 8.18 -8.60
CA GLU A 95 4.70 7.97 -8.90
C GLU A 95 5.37 7.24 -7.73
N TYR A 96 6.35 6.39 -8.03
CA TYR A 96 7.13 5.70 -6.99
C TYR A 96 8.63 5.76 -7.27
N ASP A 97 9.42 5.75 -6.20
CA ASP A 97 10.88 5.60 -6.26
C ASP A 97 11.23 4.11 -6.18
N PRO A 98 11.85 3.50 -7.22
CA PRO A 98 12.21 2.08 -7.21
C PRO A 98 13.31 1.73 -6.19
N ALA A 99 13.97 2.72 -5.57
CA ALA A 99 14.89 2.50 -4.47
C ALA A 99 14.11 2.05 -3.21
N VAL A 100 14.03 0.73 -3.05
CA VAL A 100 13.34 0.09 -1.93
C VAL A 100 13.90 0.53 -0.58
N ARG A 101 13.00 0.69 0.39
CA ARG A 101 13.31 0.89 1.79
C ARG A 101 12.80 -0.29 2.59
N GLU A 102 13.41 -0.50 3.76
CA GLU A 102 13.04 -1.57 4.66
C GLU A 102 12.84 -1.03 6.07
N THR A 103 11.75 -1.43 6.72
CA THR A 103 11.46 -1.07 8.12
C THR A 103 10.72 -2.24 8.74
N ASP A 104 11.26 -2.78 9.85
CA ASP A 104 10.66 -3.91 10.57
C ASP A 104 10.30 -5.09 9.66
N GLY A 105 11.19 -5.41 8.71
CA GLY A 105 11.01 -6.49 7.74
C GLY A 105 9.98 -6.20 6.62
N PHE A 106 9.28 -5.07 6.64
CA PHE A 106 8.47 -4.64 5.50
C PHE A 106 9.36 -3.94 4.48
N VAL A 107 9.26 -4.35 3.22
CA VAL A 107 9.96 -3.74 2.10
C VAL A 107 8.99 -2.97 1.23
N TRP A 108 9.32 -1.73 0.93
CA TRP A 108 8.42 -0.78 0.30
C TRP A 108 9.16 0.26 -0.55
N CYS A 109 8.44 0.88 -1.50
CA CYS A 109 8.94 1.99 -2.32
C CYS A 109 8.25 3.30 -1.90
N PRO A 110 8.99 4.42 -1.74
CA PRO A 110 8.37 5.73 -1.52
C PRO A 110 7.40 6.10 -2.64
N VAL A 111 6.27 6.76 -2.31
CA VAL A 111 5.23 7.13 -3.29
C VAL A 111 4.89 8.62 -3.21
N ARG A 112 4.65 9.23 -4.36
CA ARG A 112 4.00 10.54 -4.51
C ARG A 112 2.65 10.36 -5.19
N CYS A 113 1.60 10.89 -4.58
CA CYS A 113 0.26 10.86 -5.16
C CYS A 113 -0.62 11.98 -4.60
N GLU A 114 -0.67 13.10 -5.32
CA GLU A 114 -1.48 14.28 -4.94
C GLU A 114 -2.96 13.97 -4.78
N ARG A 115 -3.51 13.04 -5.58
CA ARG A 115 -4.92 12.67 -5.47
C ARG A 115 -5.21 11.98 -4.14
N LEU A 116 -4.33 11.10 -3.66
CA LEU A 116 -4.52 10.43 -2.36
C LEU A 116 -4.43 11.43 -1.20
N LEU A 117 -3.53 12.41 -1.26
CA LEU A 117 -3.41 13.45 -0.25
C LEU A 117 -4.67 14.33 -0.23
N THR A 118 -5.14 14.74 -1.40
CA THR A 118 -6.40 15.50 -1.55
C THR A 118 -7.59 14.72 -1.03
N LEU A 119 -7.66 13.41 -1.30
CA LEU A 119 -8.73 12.54 -0.78
C LEU A 119 -8.77 12.49 0.75
N ARG A 120 -7.61 12.54 1.41
CA ARG A 120 -7.57 12.60 2.89
C ARG A 120 -8.20 13.90 3.39
N GLU A 121 -7.85 15.04 2.78
CA GLU A 121 -8.43 16.34 3.14
C GLU A 121 -9.93 16.42 2.82
N GLU A 122 -10.37 15.90 1.66
CA GLU A 122 -11.79 15.78 1.29
C GLU A 122 -12.61 15.02 2.35
N LEU A 123 -11.99 14.05 3.02
CA LEU A 123 -12.60 13.26 4.09
C LEU A 123 -12.48 13.89 5.48
N GLY A 124 -11.82 15.05 5.60
CA GLY A 124 -11.56 15.76 6.84
C GLY A 124 -10.38 15.22 7.66
N LEU A 125 -9.51 14.40 7.05
CA LEU A 125 -8.31 13.86 7.70
C LEU A 125 -7.09 14.77 7.46
N PRO A 126 -6.05 14.69 8.30
CA PRO A 126 -4.77 15.32 8.01
C PRO A 126 -4.22 14.87 6.67
N ARG A 127 -3.76 15.82 5.85
CA ARG A 127 -3.27 15.59 4.49
C ARG A 127 -2.19 14.50 4.43
N GLU A 128 -1.15 14.65 5.25
CA GLU A 128 -0.01 13.73 5.26
C GLU A 128 -0.29 12.54 6.19
N PRO A 129 -0.36 11.30 5.66
CA PRO A 129 -0.52 10.13 6.49
C PRO A 129 0.77 9.81 7.26
N GLN A 130 0.63 9.17 8.43
CA GLN A 130 1.76 8.59 9.15
C GLN A 130 1.58 7.07 9.25
N PRO A 131 2.52 6.26 8.73
CA PRO A 131 3.66 6.65 7.88
C PRO A 131 3.23 7.25 6.53
N ALA A 132 4.14 7.98 5.87
CA ALA A 132 3.95 8.57 4.55
C ALA A 132 3.54 7.53 3.50
N LEU A 133 3.00 7.99 2.36
CA LEU A 133 2.58 7.11 1.27
C LEU A 133 3.74 6.24 0.78
N HIS A 134 3.50 4.93 0.70
CA HIS A 134 4.46 3.95 0.23
C HIS A 134 3.76 2.77 -0.44
N LEU A 135 4.41 2.23 -1.46
CA LEU A 135 4.02 1.00 -2.13
C LEU A 135 4.67 -0.18 -1.38
N THR A 136 3.87 -0.94 -0.64
CA THR A 136 4.36 -2.15 0.03
C THR A 136 4.53 -3.25 -1.01
N ILE A 137 5.75 -3.81 -1.14
CA ILE A 137 6.04 -4.85 -2.14
C ILE A 137 6.20 -6.24 -1.53
N GLY A 138 6.50 -6.35 -0.24
CA GLY A 138 6.57 -7.62 0.47
C GLY A 138 7.13 -7.54 1.89
N ASN A 139 7.23 -8.70 2.53
CA ASN A 139 7.82 -8.87 3.86
C ASN A 139 9.04 -9.81 3.77
N SER A 140 10.15 -9.42 4.40
CA SER A 140 11.43 -10.15 4.43
C SER A 140 11.55 -11.09 5.63
N ARG A 141 10.63 -11.04 6.60
CA ARG A 141 10.56 -11.99 7.71
C ARG A 141 10.18 -13.35 7.14
N VAL A 142 11.07 -14.32 7.35
CA VAL A 142 10.77 -15.72 7.17
C VAL A 142 9.67 -16.05 8.18
N GLY A 143 8.56 -16.63 7.72
CA GLY A 143 7.57 -17.18 8.63
C GLY A 143 8.28 -18.13 9.59
N GLY A 144 8.29 -17.80 10.88
CA GLY A 144 8.79 -18.71 11.89
C GLY A 144 8.06 -20.02 11.72
N VAL A 145 8.82 -21.09 11.48
CA VAL A 145 8.38 -22.41 11.88
C VAL A 145 8.49 -22.39 13.40
N GLU A 146 7.37 -22.13 14.06
CA GLU A 146 7.10 -22.60 15.43
C GLU A 146 5.86 -23.48 15.37
#